data_AF-A0A4C1Z6F8-F1
#
_entry.id   AF-A0A4C1Z6F8-F1
#
_cell.length_a   1.000
_cell.length_b   1.000
_cell.length_c   1.000
_cell.angle_alpha   90.00
_cell.angle_beta   90.00
_cell.angle_gamma   90.00
#
_symmetry.space_group_name_H-M   'P 1'
#
loop_
_entity.id
_entity.type
_entity.pdbx_description
1 polymer ?
#
loop_
_entity_poly.entity_id
_entity_poly.type
_entity_poly.pdbx_seq_one_letter_code
_entity_poly.pdbx_strand_id
1 'polypeptide(L)'
;MPKRKCSFNVNLQAKYPFIKQINTSSDVRCEKCRTEFSVSHSGAGDIEQHLKSEKHKNADRAAASSSSMLNFFKNSNTPSSKDLDIAAAEGVWAYHTIQENHSFRSNDCASKLIQSCFDPKFACARTKTEAIVVNVLARTAIDNLKDDLNKSNCITILNDASNHGNKKIYPFVVRFFNLTKVCK
;
A
#
# COMPACT_ATOMS: atom_id res chain seq x y z
N MET A 1 -9.17 -22.60 -58.36
CA MET A 1 -9.09 -21.12 -58.27
C MET A 1 -8.51 -20.74 -56.91
N PRO A 2 -7.45 -19.91 -56.82
CA PRO A 2 -6.95 -19.44 -55.53
C PRO A 2 -8.02 -18.56 -54.85
N LYS A 3 -8.38 -18.86 -53.60
CA LYS A 3 -9.30 -18.01 -52.82
C LYS A 3 -8.63 -16.65 -52.60
N ARG A 4 -9.36 -15.55 -52.84
CA ARG A 4 -8.86 -14.19 -52.56
C ARG A 4 -8.60 -14.06 -51.06
N LYS A 5 -7.39 -13.61 -50.70
CA LYS A 5 -7.03 -13.31 -49.30
C LYS A 5 -7.72 -12.02 -48.87
N CYS A 6 -8.30 -12.01 -47.67
CA CYS A 6 -8.84 -10.81 -47.05
C CYS A 6 -7.72 -9.99 -46.40
N SER A 7 -7.83 -8.66 -46.44
CA SER A 7 -6.93 -7.74 -45.75
C SER A 7 -7.69 -6.94 -44.69
N PHE A 8 -6.98 -6.55 -43.64
CA PHE A 8 -7.51 -5.71 -42.59
C PHE A 8 -7.70 -4.29 -43.14
N ASN A 9 -8.93 -3.79 -43.04
CA ASN A 9 -9.34 -2.51 -43.64
C ASN A 9 -9.95 -1.57 -42.60
N VAL A 10 -10.18 -0.33 -43.00
CA VAL A 10 -10.74 0.72 -42.11
C VAL A 10 -12.10 0.31 -41.53
N ASN A 11 -12.93 -0.42 -42.28
CA ASN A 11 -14.23 -0.90 -41.81
C ASN A 11 -14.09 -1.93 -40.67
N LEU A 12 -13.12 -2.84 -40.76
CA LEU A 12 -12.81 -3.81 -39.70
C LEU A 12 -12.19 -3.12 -38.48
N GLN A 13 -11.32 -2.13 -38.68
CA GLN A 13 -10.77 -1.32 -37.59
C GLN A 13 -11.85 -0.53 -36.84
N ALA A 14 -12.83 0.02 -37.56
CA ALA A 14 -13.97 0.72 -36.97
C ALA A 14 -14.89 -0.23 -36.18
N LYS A 15 -15.13 -1.45 -36.69
CA LYS A 15 -15.96 -2.46 -36.00
C LYS A 15 -15.25 -3.09 -34.80
N TYR A 16 -13.92 -3.24 -34.87
CA TYR A 16 -13.11 -3.89 -33.83
C TYR A 16 -11.91 -3.00 -33.43
N PRO A 17 -12.13 -1.94 -32.61
CA PRO A 17 -11.10 -0.95 -32.28
C PRO A 17 -9.88 -1.51 -31.55
N PHE A 18 -10.08 -2.60 -30.80
CA PHE A 18 -9.04 -3.28 -30.01
C PHE A 18 -8.18 -4.26 -30.85
N ILE A 19 -8.44 -4.38 -32.15
CA ILE A 19 -7.62 -5.14 -33.09
C ILE A 19 -6.71 -4.15 -33.82
N LYS A 20 -5.41 -4.43 -33.87
CA LYS A 20 -4.42 -3.62 -34.60
C LYS A 20 -3.70 -4.44 -35.65
N GLN A 21 -3.50 -3.88 -36.83
CA GLN A 21 -2.67 -4.49 -37.86
C GLN A 21 -1.20 -4.54 -37.43
N ILE A 22 -0.50 -5.60 -37.84
CA ILE A 22 0.94 -5.80 -37.59
C ILE A 22 1.71 -5.86 -38.92
N ASN A 23 2.50 -6.91 -39.14
CA ASN A 23 3.52 -7.05 -40.17
C ASN A 23 2.95 -7.09 -41.59
N THR A 24 1.85 -7.81 -41.80
CA THR A 24 1.23 -7.93 -43.11
C THR A 24 -0.13 -7.25 -43.11
N SER A 25 -0.66 -6.98 -44.31
CA SER A 25 -2.00 -6.41 -44.47
C SER A 25 -3.12 -7.32 -43.94
N SER A 26 -2.82 -8.58 -43.61
CA SER A 26 -3.80 -9.56 -43.11
C SER A 26 -3.51 -10.03 -41.68
N ASP A 27 -2.36 -9.69 -41.09
CA ASP A 27 -2.01 -10.14 -39.74
C ASP A 27 -2.33 -9.07 -38.71
N VAL A 28 -3.03 -9.48 -37.66
CA VAL A 28 -3.58 -8.58 -36.66
C VAL A 28 -3.26 -9.05 -35.24
N ARG A 29 -3.12 -8.11 -34.31
CA ARG A 29 -2.98 -8.34 -32.88
C ARG A 29 -4.24 -7.90 -32.17
N CYS A 30 -4.77 -8.75 -31.30
CA CYS A 30 -5.80 -8.34 -30.34
C CYS A 30 -5.15 -7.71 -29.10
N GLU A 31 -5.51 -6.48 -28.77
CA GLU A 31 -4.96 -5.77 -27.60
C GLU A 31 -5.47 -6.33 -26.27
N LYS A 32 -6.67 -6.90 -26.25
CA LYS A 32 -7.26 -7.51 -25.04
C LYS A 32 -6.50 -8.75 -24.57
N CYS A 33 -6.23 -9.68 -25.50
CA CYS A 33 -5.60 -10.97 -25.17
C CYS A 33 -4.17 -11.11 -25.73
N ARG A 34 -3.62 -10.03 -26.32
CA ARG A 34 -2.26 -9.93 -26.88
C ARG A 34 -1.90 -11.08 -27.82
N THR A 35 -2.89 -11.59 -28.56
CA THR A 35 -2.71 -12.73 -29.46
C THR A 35 -2.71 -12.24 -30.90
N GLU A 36 -1.78 -12.79 -31.68
CA GLU A 36 -1.64 -12.52 -33.11
C GLU A 36 -2.35 -13.60 -33.92
N PHE A 37 -3.08 -13.19 -34.95
CA PHE A 37 -3.76 -14.10 -35.87
C PHE A 37 -3.94 -13.44 -37.24
N SER A 38 -4.24 -14.25 -38.25
CA SER A 38 -4.45 -13.78 -39.62
C SER A 38 -5.94 -13.68 -39.92
N VAL A 39 -6.36 -12.58 -40.54
CA VAL A 39 -7.72 -12.36 -41.07
C VAL A 39 -7.82 -12.70 -42.55
N SER A 40 -6.80 -13.37 -43.10
CA SER A 40 -6.66 -13.65 -44.53
C SER A 40 -7.73 -14.58 -45.11
N HIS A 41 -8.44 -15.35 -44.29
CA HIS A 41 -9.40 -16.34 -44.77
C HIS A 41 -10.80 -15.75 -44.90
N SER A 42 -11.33 -15.22 -43.80
CA SER A 42 -12.73 -14.78 -43.70
C SER A 42 -12.88 -13.36 -43.15
N GLY A 43 -11.78 -12.61 -42.98
CA GLY A 43 -11.84 -11.23 -42.51
C GLY A 43 -12.49 -11.13 -41.13
N ALA A 44 -13.70 -10.57 -41.09
CA ALA A 44 -14.52 -10.48 -39.87
C ALA A 44 -14.82 -11.85 -39.24
N GLY A 45 -14.97 -12.91 -40.04
CA GLY A 45 -15.26 -14.26 -39.53
C GLY A 45 -14.13 -14.80 -38.65
N ASP A 46 -12.88 -14.53 -39.04
CA ASP A 46 -11.69 -14.95 -38.28
C ASP A 46 -11.60 -14.19 -36.94
N ILE A 47 -12.00 -12.91 -36.93
CA ILE A 47 -12.11 -12.11 -35.70
C ILE A 47 -13.22 -12.66 -34.79
N GLU A 48 -14.39 -12.96 -35.32
CA GLU A 48 -15.50 -13.53 -34.54
C GLU A 48 -15.16 -14.91 -33.96
N GLN A 49 -14.43 -15.73 -34.71
CA GLN A 49 -13.91 -17.00 -34.22
C GLN A 49 -12.87 -16.79 -33.11
N HIS A 50 -11.97 -15.82 -33.28
CA HIS A 50 -11.02 -15.42 -32.24
C HIS A 50 -11.72 -14.98 -30.95
N LEU A 51 -12.78 -14.15 -31.03
CA LEU A 51 -13.56 -13.72 -29.87
C LEU A 51 -14.23 -14.89 -29.14
N LYS A 52 -14.63 -15.93 -29.88
CA LYS A 52 -15.20 -17.16 -29.32
C LYS A 52 -14.15 -18.11 -28.73
N SER A 53 -12.86 -17.90 -29.03
CA SER A 53 -11.77 -18.74 -28.54
C SER A 53 -11.66 -18.68 -27.01
N GLU A 54 -11.27 -19.80 -26.42
CA GLU A 54 -11.11 -19.91 -24.98
C GLU A 54 -10.02 -18.97 -24.44
N LYS A 55 -8.97 -18.73 -25.24
CA LYS A 55 -7.91 -17.78 -24.91
C LYS A 55 -8.44 -16.35 -24.75
N HIS A 56 -9.29 -15.88 -25.66
CA HIS A 56 -9.89 -14.54 -25.56
C HIS A 56 -10.83 -14.45 -24.36
N LYS A 57 -11.72 -15.45 -24.19
CA LYS A 57 -12.65 -15.51 -23.06
C LYS A 57 -11.93 -15.52 -21.71
N ASN A 58 -10.83 -16.25 -21.58
CA ASN A 58 -10.05 -16.29 -20.35
C ASN A 58 -9.35 -14.96 -20.08
N ALA A 59 -8.85 -14.27 -21.12
CA ALA A 59 -8.28 -12.94 -20.99
C ALA A 59 -9.33 -11.89 -20.55
N ASP A 60 -10.52 -11.90 -21.15
CA ASP A 60 -11.62 -11.01 -20.76
C ASP A 60 -12.08 -11.29 -19.32
N ARG A 61 -12.19 -12.57 -18.92
CA ARG A 61 -12.51 -12.95 -17.53
C ARG A 61 -11.45 -12.46 -16.55
N ALA A 62 -10.17 -12.61 -16.87
CA ALA A 62 -9.07 -12.14 -16.04
C ALA A 62 -9.03 -10.61 -15.93
N ALA A 63 -9.34 -9.90 -17.01
CA ALA A 63 -9.47 -8.45 -16.99
C ALA A 63 -10.66 -7.99 -16.14
N ALA A 64 -11.78 -8.72 -16.17
CA ALA A 64 -12.96 -8.41 -15.35
C ALA A 64 -12.77 -8.71 -13.85
N SER A 65 -11.96 -9.71 -13.50
CA SER A 65 -11.69 -10.08 -12.11
C SER A 65 -10.49 -9.35 -11.49
N SER A 66 -9.67 -8.67 -12.29
CA SER A 66 -8.52 -7.91 -11.80
C SER A 66 -8.90 -6.47 -11.46
N SER A 67 -8.42 -5.99 -10.32
CA SER A 67 -8.53 -4.59 -9.94
C SER A 67 -7.35 -3.80 -10.51
N SER A 68 -7.57 -2.51 -10.80
CA SER A 68 -6.50 -1.62 -11.26
C SER A 68 -5.40 -1.51 -10.20
N MET A 69 -4.14 -1.65 -10.62
CA MET A 69 -2.98 -1.41 -9.76
C MET A 69 -2.97 0.01 -9.19
N LEU A 70 -3.56 0.98 -9.91
CA LEU A 70 -3.67 2.37 -9.45
C LEU A 70 -4.46 2.49 -8.14
N ASN A 71 -5.40 1.58 -7.87
CA ASN A 71 -6.17 1.60 -6.62
C ASN A 71 -5.32 1.26 -5.39
N PHE A 72 -4.15 0.65 -5.58
CA PHE A 72 -3.20 0.35 -4.50
C PHE A 72 -2.28 1.52 -4.18
N PHE A 73 -2.11 2.46 -5.12
CA PHE A 73 -1.34 3.68 -4.91
C PHE A 73 -2.27 4.76 -4.35
N LYS A 74 -2.24 4.96 -3.03
CA LYS A 74 -2.91 6.11 -2.40
C LYS A 74 -2.27 7.40 -2.94
N ASN A 75 -3.08 8.34 -3.42
CA ASN A 75 -2.61 9.68 -3.76
C ASN A 75 -2.26 10.43 -2.47
N SER A 76 -0.99 10.36 -2.05
CA SER A 76 -0.49 10.91 -0.79
C SER A 76 -0.60 12.43 -0.68
N ASN A 77 -0.86 13.11 -1.80
CA ASN A 77 -0.83 14.57 -1.86
C ASN A 77 -2.12 15.23 -1.37
N THR A 78 -3.22 14.47 -1.26
CA THR A 78 -4.52 14.99 -0.78
C THR A 78 -5.24 13.94 0.08
N PRO A 79 -4.83 13.74 1.35
CA PRO A 79 -5.53 12.84 2.26
C PRO A 79 -6.96 13.34 2.51
N SER A 80 -7.93 12.40 2.53
CA SER A 80 -9.29 12.71 2.95
C SER A 80 -9.36 12.97 4.46
N SER A 81 -10.40 13.64 4.95
CA SER A 81 -10.67 13.77 6.39
C SER A 81 -10.69 12.40 7.08
N LYS A 82 -11.33 11.40 6.44
CA LYS A 82 -11.38 10.03 6.97
C LYS A 82 -10.00 9.37 7.04
N ASP A 83 -9.08 9.70 6.13
CA ASP A 83 -7.72 9.16 6.19
C ASP A 83 -6.94 9.76 7.37
N LEU A 84 -7.18 11.03 7.70
CA LEU A 84 -6.61 11.69 8.88
C LEU A 84 -7.16 11.09 10.18
N ASP A 85 -8.47 10.80 10.23
CA ASP A 85 -9.11 10.16 11.39
C ASP A 85 -8.52 8.75 11.64
N ILE A 86 -8.32 7.97 10.57
CA ILE A 86 -7.68 6.65 10.66
C ILE A 86 -6.23 6.80 11.14
N ALA A 87 -5.46 7.73 10.56
CA ALA A 87 -4.08 7.96 10.98
C ALA A 87 -3.99 8.38 12.46
N ALA A 88 -4.92 9.20 12.94
CA ALA A 88 -5.03 9.57 14.34
C ALA A 88 -5.35 8.35 15.22
N ALA A 89 -6.32 7.51 14.83
CA ALA A 89 -6.65 6.29 15.56
C ALA A 89 -5.46 5.32 15.65
N GLU A 90 -4.72 5.15 14.56
CA GLU A 90 -3.50 4.32 14.53
C GLU A 90 -2.39 4.89 15.40
N GLY A 91 -2.26 6.23 15.44
CA GLY A 91 -1.34 6.93 16.32
C GLY A 91 -1.69 6.77 17.81
N VAL A 92 -2.96 6.89 18.15
CA VAL A 92 -3.47 6.66 19.52
C VAL A 92 -3.26 5.21 19.93
N TRP A 93 -3.52 4.26 19.04
CA TRP A 93 -3.26 2.84 19.31
C TRP A 93 -1.77 2.54 19.54
N ALA A 94 -0.89 3.15 18.73
CA ALA A 94 0.55 3.04 18.90
C ALA A 94 1.01 3.64 20.24
N TYR A 95 0.45 4.79 20.64
CA TYR A 95 0.73 5.39 21.94
C TYR A 95 0.28 4.47 23.09
N HIS A 96 -0.94 3.95 23.04
CA HIS A 96 -1.46 3.01 24.03
C HIS A 96 -0.58 1.75 24.15
N THR A 97 -0.10 1.21 23.02
CA THR A 97 0.81 0.06 23.00
C THR A 97 2.06 0.32 23.86
N ILE A 98 2.65 1.52 23.80
CA ILE A 98 3.83 1.88 24.61
C ILE A 98 3.45 2.09 26.07
N GLN A 99 2.36 2.81 26.33
CA GLN A 99 1.92 3.13 27.70
C GLN A 99 1.65 1.86 28.53
N GLU A 100 1.02 0.86 27.91
CA GLU A 100 0.75 -0.44 28.55
C GLU A 100 1.92 -1.44 28.42
N ASN A 101 3.06 -0.99 27.89
CA ASN A 101 4.25 -1.80 27.65
C ASN A 101 3.95 -3.12 26.89
N HIS A 102 3.06 -3.04 25.91
CA HIS A 102 2.69 -4.16 25.07
C HIS A 102 3.72 -4.40 23.96
N SER A 103 3.94 -5.68 23.64
CA SER A 103 4.82 -6.05 22.53
C SER A 103 4.21 -5.60 21.21
N PHE A 104 5.00 -5.04 20.29
CA PHE A 104 4.53 -4.76 18.92
C PHE A 104 3.97 -6.00 18.20
N ARG A 105 4.36 -7.21 18.61
CA ARG A 105 3.83 -8.46 18.07
C ARG A 105 2.35 -8.68 18.40
N SER A 106 1.84 -8.13 19.50
CA SER A 106 0.40 -8.24 19.83
C SER A 106 -0.48 -7.48 18.82
N ASN A 107 0.09 -6.49 18.12
CA ASN A 107 -0.64 -5.70 17.14
C ASN A 107 -0.96 -6.46 15.84
N ASP A 108 -0.30 -7.59 15.57
CA ASP A 108 -0.61 -8.41 14.37
C ASP A 108 -2.01 -9.02 14.44
N CYS A 109 -2.43 -9.47 15.64
CA CYS A 109 -3.81 -9.93 15.85
C CYS A 109 -4.76 -8.79 16.17
N ALA A 110 -4.34 -7.81 16.98
CA ALA A 110 -5.20 -6.70 17.36
C ALA A 110 -5.62 -5.85 16.14
N SER A 111 -4.72 -5.59 15.20
CA SER A 111 -5.06 -4.83 13.99
C SER A 111 -6.14 -5.54 13.17
N LYS A 112 -6.13 -6.88 13.07
CA LYS A 112 -7.17 -7.65 12.35
C LYS A 112 -8.50 -7.64 13.11
N LEU A 113 -8.45 -7.69 14.43
CA LEU A 113 -9.64 -7.59 15.27
C LEU A 113 -10.29 -6.22 15.11
N ILE A 114 -9.50 -5.15 15.17
CA ILE A 114 -9.99 -3.77 14.99
C ILE A 114 -10.60 -3.57 13.60
N GLN A 115 -9.97 -4.13 12.56
CA GLN A 115 -10.51 -4.14 11.19
C GLN A 115 -11.88 -4.82 11.10
N SER A 116 -12.05 -5.92 11.83
CA SER A 116 -13.27 -6.73 11.79
C SER A 116 -14.41 -6.11 12.60
N CYS A 117 -14.09 -5.46 13.73
CA CYS A 117 -15.08 -4.95 14.66
C CYS A 117 -15.41 -3.46 14.48
N PHE A 118 -14.49 -2.66 13.93
CA PHE A 118 -14.60 -1.20 13.94
C PHE A 118 -14.40 -0.57 12.56
N ASP A 119 -13.16 -0.44 12.08
CA ASP A 119 -12.87 0.19 10.79
C ASP A 119 -12.02 -0.73 9.90
N PRO A 120 -12.55 -1.22 8.76
CA PRO A 120 -11.82 -2.11 7.87
C PRO A 120 -10.56 -1.48 7.25
N LYS A 121 -10.43 -0.16 7.28
CA LYS A 121 -9.24 0.56 6.80
C LYS A 121 -8.17 0.77 7.87
N PHE A 122 -8.47 0.51 9.15
CA PHE A 122 -7.46 0.55 10.20
C PHE A 122 -6.37 -0.48 9.90
N ALA A 123 -5.11 -0.08 9.81
CA ALA A 123 -4.02 -1.00 9.51
C ALA A 123 -2.79 -0.60 10.32
N CYS A 124 -2.77 -0.99 11.60
CA CYS A 124 -1.67 -0.71 12.54
C CYS A 124 -1.19 -2.01 13.19
N ALA A 125 -0.61 -2.88 12.37
CA ALA A 125 0.10 -4.08 12.83
C ALA A 125 1.55 -3.75 13.21
N ARG A 126 2.36 -4.75 13.58
CA ARG A 126 3.69 -4.57 14.19
C ARG A 126 4.58 -3.50 13.55
N THR A 127 4.77 -3.57 12.22
CA THR A 127 5.76 -2.74 11.51
C THR A 127 5.31 -1.29 11.49
N LYS A 128 4.01 -1.07 11.31
CA LYS A 128 3.45 0.28 11.29
C LYS A 128 3.38 0.88 12.68
N THR A 129 3.01 0.10 13.69
CA THR A 129 3.08 0.55 15.08
C THR A 129 4.50 0.95 15.44
N GLU A 130 5.50 0.08 15.20
CA GLU A 130 6.91 0.36 15.46
C GLU A 130 7.37 1.63 14.73
N ALA A 131 7.01 1.78 13.45
CA ALA A 131 7.37 2.97 12.69
C ALA A 131 6.77 4.27 13.28
N ILE A 132 5.51 4.25 13.72
CA ILE A 132 4.87 5.38 14.40
C ILE A 132 5.59 5.69 15.72
N VAL A 133 5.84 4.65 16.52
CA VAL A 133 6.53 4.80 17.81
C VAL A 133 7.92 5.41 17.63
N VAL A 134 8.76 4.82 16.78
CA VAL A 134 10.16 5.20 16.63
C VAL A 134 10.34 6.50 15.87
N ASN A 135 9.57 6.72 14.79
CA ASN A 135 9.81 7.84 13.89
C ASN A 135 8.92 9.05 14.16
N VAL A 136 7.86 8.91 14.95
CA VAL A 136 6.97 10.03 15.31
C VAL A 136 7.04 10.27 16.80
N LEU A 137 6.51 9.36 17.62
CA LEU A 137 6.33 9.59 19.06
C LEU A 137 7.66 9.78 19.79
N ALA A 138 8.63 8.88 19.56
CA ALA A 138 9.94 8.95 20.18
C ALA A 138 10.72 10.20 19.74
N ARG A 139 10.64 10.58 18.46
CA ARG A 139 11.30 11.80 17.96
C ARG A 139 10.73 13.05 18.62
N THR A 140 9.40 13.18 18.65
CA THR A 140 8.74 14.30 19.32
C THR A 140 9.06 14.32 20.81
N ALA A 141 9.09 13.18 21.49
CA ALA A 141 9.45 13.10 22.91
C ALA A 141 10.90 13.54 23.16
N ILE A 142 11.84 13.13 22.30
CA ILE A 142 13.25 13.54 22.39
C ILE A 142 13.42 15.03 22.14
N ASP A 143 12.75 15.59 21.14
CA ASP A 143 12.86 17.02 20.83
C ASP A 143 12.24 17.87 21.95
N ASN A 144 11.09 17.47 22.47
CA ASN A 144 10.51 18.10 23.66
C ASN A 144 11.43 18.01 24.88
N LEU A 145 12.09 16.86 25.08
CA LEU A 145 13.06 16.68 26.15
C LEU A 145 14.27 17.60 25.98
N LYS A 146 14.82 17.75 24.77
CA LYS A 146 15.92 18.69 24.50
C LYS A 146 15.54 20.12 24.84
N ASP A 147 14.36 20.55 24.41
CA ASP A 147 13.84 21.90 24.69
C ASP A 147 13.67 22.14 26.19
N ASP A 148 13.18 21.13 26.91
CA ASP A 148 13.03 21.18 28.36
C ASP A 148 14.39 21.24 29.07
N LEU A 149 15.37 20.44 28.64
CA LEU A 149 16.71 20.41 29.23
C LEU A 149 17.47 21.71 28.97
N ASN A 150 17.34 22.32 27.79
CA ASN A 150 17.96 23.61 27.47
C ASN A 150 17.44 24.75 28.34
N LYS A 151 16.22 24.63 28.87
CA LYS A 151 15.61 25.62 29.78
C LYS A 151 15.85 25.30 31.26
N SER A 152 16.41 24.14 31.56
CA SER A 152 16.58 23.65 32.93
C SER A 152 17.89 24.13 33.52
N ASN A 153 17.82 24.80 34.68
CA ASN A 153 19.02 25.27 35.39
C ASN A 153 19.77 24.14 36.11
N CYS A 154 19.06 23.09 36.51
CA CYS A 154 19.61 21.97 37.26
C CYS A 154 19.12 20.65 36.67
N ILE A 155 20.06 19.77 36.33
CA ILE A 155 19.80 18.47 35.73
C ILE A 155 20.52 17.42 36.57
N THR A 156 19.82 16.35 36.94
CA THR A 156 20.39 15.18 37.58
C THR A 156 20.30 14.00 36.62
N ILE A 157 21.42 13.31 36.44
CA ILE A 157 21.48 12.07 35.67
C ILE A 157 21.66 10.94 36.67
N LEU A 158 20.71 10.01 36.68
CA LEU A 158 20.79 8.77 37.44
C LEU A 158 21.10 7.66 36.45
N ASN A 159 22.08 6.85 36.76
CA ASN A 159 22.46 5.68 35.97
C ASN A 159 22.47 4.46 36.88
N ASP A 160 22.13 3.32 36.31
CA ASP A 160 22.29 2.02 36.97
C ASP A 160 22.94 1.07 35.96
N ALA A 161 23.48 -0.05 36.45
CA ALA A 161 24.04 -1.10 35.62
C ALA A 161 23.46 -2.44 36.04
N SER A 162 22.82 -3.13 35.11
CA SER A 162 22.26 -4.46 35.34
C SER A 162 22.77 -5.45 34.30
N ASN A 163 23.12 -6.65 34.75
CA ASN A 163 23.55 -7.73 33.88
C ASN A 163 22.51 -8.85 33.93
N HIS A 164 22.01 -9.29 32.77
CA HIS A 164 21.15 -10.47 32.66
C HIS A 164 21.76 -11.45 31.64
N GLY A 165 22.44 -12.48 32.14
CA GLY A 165 23.23 -13.38 31.30
C GLY A 165 24.30 -12.59 30.53
N ASN A 166 24.31 -12.72 29.20
CA ASN A 166 25.27 -12.01 28.34
C ASN A 166 24.82 -10.59 27.95
N LYS A 167 23.64 -10.12 28.41
CA LYS A 167 23.14 -8.76 28.14
C LYS A 167 23.56 -7.83 29.28
N LYS A 168 24.33 -6.80 28.92
CA LYS A 168 24.64 -5.68 29.82
C LYS A 168 23.68 -4.53 29.52
N ILE A 169 22.95 -4.08 30.53
CA ILE A 169 21.95 -3.01 30.44
C ILE A 169 22.46 -1.84 31.29
N TYR A 170 22.44 -0.65 30.72
CA TYR A 170 22.90 0.57 31.40
C TYR A 170 21.85 1.68 31.22
N PRO A 171 20.76 1.65 32.01
CA PRO A 171 19.73 2.68 31.92
C PRO A 171 20.25 4.04 32.39
N PHE A 172 19.76 5.09 31.73
CA PHE A 172 19.89 6.47 32.18
C PHE A 172 18.50 7.04 32.46
N VAL A 173 18.36 7.68 33.61
CA VAL A 173 17.16 8.43 34.00
C VAL A 173 17.58 9.89 34.20
N VAL A 174 16.97 10.78 33.42
CA VAL A 174 17.23 12.21 33.51
C VAL A 174 16.12 12.85 34.34
N ARG A 175 16.50 13.56 35.40
CA ARG A 175 15.59 14.31 36.27
C ARG A 175 15.93 15.80 36.18
N PHE A 176 14.92 16.63 35.91
CA PHE A 176 15.06 18.08 35.80
C PHE A 176 13.78 18.75 36.29
N PHE A 177 13.86 20.05 36.61
CA PHE A 177 12.70 20.85 37.01
C PHE A 177 12.29 21.80 35.89
N ASN A 178 11.03 21.70 35.46
CA ASN A 178 10.45 22.62 34.49
C ASN A 178 9.37 23.48 35.16
N LEU A 179 9.64 24.77 35.34
CA LEU A 179 8.73 25.74 35.98
C LEU A 179 7.54 26.14 35.09
N THR A 180 7.57 25.80 33.80
CA THR A 180 6.57 26.22 32.81
C THR A 180 5.52 25.17 32.50
N LYS A 181 5.75 23.90 32.87
CA LYS A 181 4.79 22.81 32.71
C LYS A 181 4.02 22.60 34.01
N VAL A 182 2.75 23.02 34.02
CA VAL A 182 1.81 22.64 35.08
C VAL A 182 1.41 21.18 34.84
N CYS A 183 1.70 20.29 35.79
CA CYS A 183 1.16 18.94 35.76
C CYS A 183 -0.38 19.02 35.76
N LYS A 184 -1.02 18.46 34.73
CA LYS A 184 -2.45 18.17 34.75
C LYS A 184 -2.68 16.81 35.38
#